data_AF-A0A661EMN6-F1
#
_entry.id   AF-A0A661EMN6-F1
#
_cell.length_a   1.000
_cell.length_b   1.000
_cell.length_c   1.000
_cell.angle_alpha   90.00
_cell.angle_beta   90.00
_cell.angle_gamma   90.00
#
_symmetry.space_group_name_H-M   'P 1'
#
loop_
_entity.id
_entity.type
_entity.pdbx_description
1 polymer ?
#
loop_
_entity_poly.entity_id
_entity_poly.type
_entity_poly.pdbx_seq_one_letter_code
_entity_poly.pdbx_strand_id
1 'polypeptide(L)'
;MLTIIRPLCVALVLLFSHLVSAEVISTNDRDGYKRVKTVRDSPSMLKEQVEENYTFYGLASYYNNSSYYIVSGDELHKISASGEIELKKGQWLAVVGRLDVLLIQGIGLPENLDQFELYFTDGGIPRPLNTNIQITSKPGLSSIASELDQIRYAHLWAPISWLAKVVELSLVAIQGSLTVSWGAAVALFSVLLKLVLLPVGVMTVHFQRRVSQIQAQLAPKLAEIKVNYDGEEAHNRLMAAHKELGVSPFYALKPMWGSFIQIPILIAVFNALGEMPQFVGQSFLWIGDLAYPDVIGYLPLPIPMFGNTISLLPFIMTAVTLYSTVIFRNRYASKDELRRQKRNLYFMAAVFFILFYPFPAVMVLYWTLSNALHTIQQQIIKI
;
A
#
# COMPACT_ATOMS: atom_id res chain seq x y z
N MET A 1 -18.46 -15.90 14.55
CA MET A 1 -16.97 -15.88 14.45
C MET A 1 -16.39 -14.47 14.40
N LEU A 2 -17.09 -13.46 13.82
CA LEU A 2 -16.64 -12.05 13.79
C LEU A 2 -16.82 -11.26 15.11
N THR A 3 -17.63 -11.74 16.06
CA THR A 3 -17.95 -11.02 17.31
C THR A 3 -16.90 -11.19 18.41
N ILE A 4 -16.01 -12.18 18.30
CA ILE A 4 -14.99 -12.51 19.31
C ILE A 4 -13.61 -11.92 18.95
N ILE A 5 -13.39 -11.58 17.67
CA ILE A 5 -12.10 -11.05 17.17
C ILE A 5 -11.90 -9.59 17.60
N ARG A 6 -12.99 -8.80 17.65
CA ARG A 6 -12.94 -7.36 18.00
C ARG A 6 -12.39 -7.09 19.41
N PRO A 7 -12.87 -7.73 20.49
CA PRO A 7 -12.35 -7.49 21.84
C PRO A 7 -10.94 -8.07 22.06
N LEU A 8 -10.59 -9.19 21.40
CA LEU A 8 -9.25 -9.78 21.50
C LEU A 8 -8.19 -8.90 20.82
N CYS A 9 -8.53 -8.26 19.68
CA CYS A 9 -7.67 -7.30 19.00
C CYS A 9 -7.55 -5.98 19.77
N VAL A 10 -8.62 -5.49 20.41
CA VAL A 10 -8.54 -4.28 21.27
C VAL A 10 -7.69 -4.56 22.51
N ALA A 11 -7.81 -5.74 23.12
CA ALA A 11 -6.95 -6.15 24.23
C ALA A 11 -5.47 -6.29 23.81
N LEU A 12 -5.18 -6.84 22.61
CA LEU A 12 -3.81 -6.89 22.08
C LEU A 12 -3.26 -5.49 21.74
N VAL A 13 -4.07 -4.61 21.15
CA VAL A 13 -3.68 -3.23 20.83
C VAL A 13 -3.37 -2.43 22.10
N LEU A 14 -4.14 -2.64 23.18
CA LEU A 14 -3.92 -1.99 24.48
C LEU A 14 -2.74 -2.58 25.28
N LEU A 15 -2.48 -3.89 25.15
CA LEU A 15 -1.30 -4.53 25.76
C LEU A 15 0.02 -4.15 25.07
N PHE A 16 -0.03 -3.77 23.79
CA PHE A 16 1.16 -3.38 23.00
C PHE A 16 1.35 -1.86 22.83
N SER A 17 0.36 -1.03 23.14
CA SER A 17 0.52 0.44 23.21
C SER A 17 1.50 0.90 24.30
N HIS A 18 1.94 0.01 25.20
CA HIS A 18 3.01 0.26 26.18
C HIS A 18 4.42 -0.08 25.67
N LEU A 19 4.58 -0.59 24.45
CA LEU A 19 5.88 -0.97 23.87
C LEU A 19 6.35 -0.05 22.73
N VAL A 20 5.55 0.95 22.35
CA VAL A 20 5.99 2.04 21.46
C VAL A 20 6.48 3.16 22.35
N SER A 21 7.76 3.13 22.72
CA SER A 21 8.42 4.33 23.22
C SER A 21 8.35 5.37 22.11
N ALA A 22 7.46 6.35 22.27
CA ALA A 22 7.58 7.60 21.55
C ALA A 22 8.94 8.18 21.95
N GLU A 23 9.91 8.14 21.04
CA GLU A 23 11.09 8.97 21.17
C GLU A 23 10.61 10.40 20.92
N VAL A 24 10.12 11.03 21.99
CA VAL A 24 10.05 12.48 22.05
C VAL A 24 11.51 12.90 21.96
N ILE A 25 11.91 13.36 20.78
CA ILE A 25 13.14 14.12 20.63
C ILE A 25 12.92 15.42 21.40
N SER A 26 13.11 15.33 22.71
CA SER A 26 13.40 16.45 23.58
C SER A 26 14.86 16.76 23.32
N THR A 27 15.14 17.62 22.35
CA THR A 27 16.45 18.27 22.26
C THR A 27 16.61 19.15 23.50
N ASN A 28 17.17 18.57 24.56
CA ASN A 28 17.64 19.31 25.72
C ASN A 28 19.10 19.70 25.45
N ASP A 29 19.31 20.48 24.38
CA ASP A 29 20.59 21.12 24.11
C ASP A 29 20.57 22.49 24.77
N ARG A 30 21.32 22.59 25.87
CA ARG A 30 21.64 23.86 26.52
C ARG A 30 22.45 24.66 25.49
N ASP A 31 22.00 25.89 25.22
CA ASP A 31 22.53 26.76 24.15
C ASP A 31 22.23 26.32 22.71
N GLY A 32 20.94 26.24 22.37
CA GLY A 32 20.59 26.05 20.97
C GLY A 32 19.12 25.80 20.70
N TYR A 33 18.23 26.67 21.20
CA TYR A 33 16.96 26.84 20.50
C TYR A 33 17.31 27.18 19.05
N LYS A 34 17.19 26.22 18.12
CA LYS A 34 16.73 26.58 16.79
C LYS A 34 15.32 27.09 17.02
N ARG A 35 15.23 28.38 17.38
CA ARG A 35 13.99 29.15 17.27
C ARG A 35 13.45 28.74 15.91
N VAL A 36 12.23 28.22 15.89
CA VAL A 36 11.42 28.32 14.68
C VAL A 36 11.47 29.81 14.35
N LYS A 37 12.30 30.17 13.37
CA LYS A 37 12.35 31.53 12.87
C LYS A 37 10.91 31.79 12.46
N THR A 38 10.37 32.85 13.05
CA THR A 38 9.03 33.41 12.88
C THR A 38 8.43 33.02 11.53
N VAL A 39 7.13 32.64 11.51
CA VAL A 39 6.28 32.24 10.36
C VAL A 39 6.11 33.41 9.36
N ARG A 40 7.24 33.93 8.92
CA ARG A 40 7.46 35.07 8.05
C ARG A 40 8.11 34.59 6.75
N ASP A 41 8.83 33.47 6.83
CA ASP A 41 9.40 32.74 5.72
C ASP A 41 8.47 31.57 5.30
N SER A 42 7.32 31.91 4.72
CA SER A 42 6.58 31.14 3.69
C SER A 42 5.81 29.83 4.01
N PRO A 43 4.53 29.70 3.56
CA PRO A 43 3.77 28.47 3.39
C PRO A 43 4.50 27.52 2.44
N SER A 44 5.34 28.04 1.53
CA SER A 44 6.22 27.21 0.70
C SER A 44 7.26 26.46 1.52
N MET A 45 7.82 27.04 2.60
CA MET A 45 8.80 26.37 3.46
C MET A 45 8.15 25.31 4.36
N LEU A 46 6.92 25.56 4.84
CA LEU A 46 6.15 24.56 5.59
C LEU A 46 5.68 23.42 4.70
N LYS A 47 5.35 23.73 3.44
CA LYS A 47 5.02 22.75 2.40
C LYS A 47 6.24 21.89 2.02
N GLU A 48 7.42 22.49 1.88
CA GLU A 48 8.69 21.78 1.65
C GLU A 48 9.06 20.80 2.79
N GLN A 49 8.60 21.04 4.03
CA GLN A 49 8.86 20.13 5.16
C GLN A 49 7.95 18.91 5.19
N VAL A 50 6.84 18.92 4.45
CA VAL A 50 5.85 17.84 4.39
C VAL A 50 5.91 17.11 3.06
N GLU A 51 6.31 17.82 1.99
CA GLU A 51 6.47 17.25 0.66
C GLU A 51 7.69 16.34 0.57
N GLU A 52 7.56 15.38 -0.33
CA GLU A 52 8.59 14.37 -0.54
C GLU A 52 9.79 14.99 -1.26
N ASN A 53 10.99 14.82 -0.70
CA ASN A 53 12.23 15.33 -1.29
C ASN A 53 12.63 14.51 -2.53
N TYR A 54 12.20 13.25 -2.60
CA TYR A 54 12.42 12.38 -3.75
C TYR A 54 11.28 12.46 -4.76
N THR A 55 11.59 12.74 -6.03
CA THR A 55 10.58 12.72 -7.09
C THR A 55 10.33 11.28 -7.57
N PHE A 56 9.18 10.73 -7.21
CA PHE A 56 8.70 9.44 -7.73
C PHE A 56 8.16 9.56 -9.15
N TYR A 57 8.34 8.48 -9.93
CA TYR A 57 7.93 8.41 -11.33
C TYR A 57 6.82 7.37 -11.54
N GLY A 58 6.22 7.39 -12.73
CA GLY A 58 5.23 6.40 -13.13
C GLY A 58 4.06 6.32 -12.14
N LEU A 59 3.68 5.11 -11.75
CA LEU A 59 2.58 4.90 -10.81
C LEU A 59 2.93 5.18 -9.34
N ALA A 60 4.21 5.42 -9.00
CA ALA A 60 4.60 5.87 -7.67
C ALA A 60 4.52 7.41 -7.52
N SER A 61 4.27 8.15 -8.61
CA SER A 61 4.20 9.62 -8.61
C SER A 61 3.11 10.21 -7.70
N TYR A 62 2.14 9.41 -7.26
CA TYR A 62 1.15 9.88 -6.28
C TYR A 62 1.80 10.25 -4.93
N TYR A 63 2.97 9.70 -4.60
CA TYR A 63 3.74 10.06 -3.40
C TYR A 63 4.30 11.48 -3.44
N ASN A 64 4.37 12.11 -4.62
CA ASN A 64 4.84 13.48 -4.76
C ASN A 64 3.79 14.52 -4.32
N ASN A 65 2.53 14.10 -4.14
CA ASN A 65 1.43 15.01 -3.86
C ASN A 65 1.13 15.08 -2.36
N SER A 66 0.81 16.28 -1.89
CA SER A 66 0.25 16.54 -0.57
C SER A 66 -1.29 16.57 -0.62
N SER A 67 -1.94 16.16 0.48
CA SER A 67 -3.40 16.21 0.64
C SER A 67 -3.78 17.09 1.83
N TYR A 68 -4.95 17.73 1.75
CA TYR A 68 -5.42 18.67 2.76
C TYR A 68 -6.69 18.12 3.41
N TYR A 69 -6.75 18.15 4.74
CA TYR A 69 -7.90 17.68 5.50
C TYR A 69 -8.26 18.63 6.64
N ILE A 70 -9.55 18.72 6.93
CA ILE A 70 -10.07 19.30 8.17
C ILE A 70 -10.53 18.16 9.07
N VAL A 71 -10.03 18.11 10.29
CA VAL A 71 -10.44 17.17 11.34
C VAL A 71 -11.36 17.90 12.31
N SER A 72 -12.55 17.36 12.51
CA SER A 72 -13.56 17.88 13.44
C SER A 72 -14.10 16.73 14.30
N GLY A 73 -13.42 16.41 15.40
CA GLY A 73 -13.76 15.17 16.13
C GLY A 73 -13.51 13.95 15.24
N ASP A 74 -14.53 13.08 15.16
CA ASP A 74 -14.50 11.84 14.37
C ASP A 74 -14.75 12.05 12.86
N GLU A 75 -14.95 13.29 12.40
CA GLU A 75 -15.14 13.59 10.98
C GLU A 75 -13.86 14.10 10.33
N LEU A 76 -13.54 13.49 9.18
CA LEU A 76 -12.42 13.88 8.32
C LEU A 76 -12.95 14.36 6.97
N HIS A 77 -12.77 15.65 6.70
CA HIS A 77 -13.22 16.28 5.44
C HIS A 77 -12.02 16.61 4.57
N LYS A 78 -11.95 16.00 3.38
CA LYS A 78 -10.90 16.32 2.39
C LYS A 78 -11.24 17.63 1.70
N ILE A 79 -10.28 18.55 1.65
CA ILE A 79 -10.44 19.86 1.02
C ILE A 79 -9.54 20.00 -0.20
N SER A 80 -9.93 20.85 -1.14
CA SER A 80 -9.06 21.26 -2.24
C SER A 80 -8.00 22.22 -1.72
N ALA A 81 -6.79 22.17 -2.30
CA ALA A 81 -5.70 23.10 -1.98
C ALA A 81 -6.02 24.56 -2.36
N SER A 82 -7.06 24.78 -3.16
CA SER A 82 -7.46 26.09 -3.69
C SER A 82 -8.76 26.58 -3.03
N GLY A 83 -8.66 27.51 -2.09
CA GLY A 83 -9.81 28.18 -1.47
C GLY A 83 -9.48 28.77 -0.09
N GLU A 84 -10.34 29.66 0.40
CA GLU A 84 -10.32 30.10 1.80
C GLU A 84 -10.93 29.01 2.71
N ILE A 85 -10.29 28.69 3.83
CA ILE A 85 -10.64 27.53 4.68
C ILE A 85 -10.91 27.93 6.15
N GLU A 86 -12.17 27.86 6.59
CA GLU A 86 -12.56 28.41 7.90
C GLU A 86 -12.30 27.36 8.95
N LEU A 87 -11.41 27.68 9.89
CA LEU A 87 -11.15 26.81 11.02
C LEU A 87 -11.93 27.27 12.23
N LYS A 88 -12.96 26.50 12.59
CA LYS A 88 -13.68 26.69 13.83
C LYS A 88 -12.81 26.26 15.01
N LYS A 89 -13.10 26.82 16.19
CA LYS A 89 -12.41 26.48 17.43
C LYS A 89 -12.47 24.98 17.69
N GLY A 90 -11.31 24.34 17.85
CA GLY A 90 -11.18 22.90 18.07
C GLY A 90 -11.09 22.04 16.81
N GLN A 91 -11.12 22.64 15.61
CA GLN A 91 -10.81 21.93 14.37
C GLN A 91 -9.30 21.95 14.09
N TRP A 92 -8.82 20.92 13.40
CA TRP A 92 -7.46 20.86 12.88
C TRP A 92 -7.45 20.95 11.37
N LEU A 93 -6.55 21.76 10.83
CA LEU A 93 -6.13 21.66 9.44
C LEU A 93 -4.89 20.78 9.38
N ALA A 94 -4.96 19.70 8.62
CA ALA A 94 -3.86 18.79 8.38
C ALA A 94 -3.42 18.86 6.92
N VAL A 95 -2.15 19.23 6.69
CA VAL A 95 -1.47 19.05 5.41
C VAL A 95 -0.68 17.76 5.50
N VAL A 96 -1.08 16.78 4.70
CA VAL A 96 -0.64 15.40 4.80
C VAL A 96 0.25 15.08 3.62
N GLY A 97 1.53 14.82 3.91
CA GLY A 97 2.49 14.28 2.96
C GLY A 97 2.51 12.75 2.98
N ARG A 98 3.54 12.18 2.35
CA ARG A 98 3.74 10.72 2.36
C ARG A 98 4.07 10.20 3.76
N LEU A 99 4.97 10.87 4.49
CA LEU A 99 5.49 10.41 5.78
C LEU A 99 5.09 11.35 6.93
N ASP A 100 5.16 12.64 6.68
CA ASP A 100 4.94 13.69 7.66
C ASP A 100 3.59 14.39 7.47
N VAL A 101 3.12 14.98 8.57
CA VAL A 101 1.87 15.74 8.61
C VAL A 101 2.11 17.05 9.35
N LEU A 102 1.77 18.15 8.69
CA LEU A 102 1.70 19.48 9.30
C LEU A 102 0.29 19.71 9.82
N LEU A 103 0.20 20.02 11.11
CA LEU A 103 -1.03 20.28 11.82
C LEU A 103 -1.10 21.75 12.22
N ILE A 104 -2.27 22.35 11.99
CA ILE A 104 -2.60 23.71 12.39
C ILE A 104 -3.89 23.65 13.19
N GLN A 105 -3.83 24.04 14.46
CA GLN A 105 -5.01 24.05 15.34
C GLN A 105 -5.70 25.42 15.30
N GLY A 106 -7.02 25.44 15.11
CA GLY A 106 -7.81 26.66 15.25
C GLY A 106 -7.96 27.07 16.72
N ILE A 107 -7.17 28.05 17.18
CA ILE A 107 -7.34 28.73 18.47
C ILE A 107 -7.90 30.13 18.18
N GLY A 108 -8.90 30.58 18.96
CA GLY A 108 -9.51 31.90 18.77
C GLY A 108 -8.47 33.03 18.69
N LEU A 109 -8.62 33.92 17.69
CA LEU A 109 -7.67 34.94 17.21
C LEU A 109 -7.25 36.02 18.25
N PRO A 110 -6.00 36.54 18.19
CA PRO A 110 -5.74 37.96 18.51
C PRO A 110 -4.93 38.75 17.44
N GLU A 111 -5.25 40.05 17.38
CA GLU A 111 -4.97 41.11 16.39
C GLU A 111 -3.51 41.41 15.97
N ASN A 112 -3.34 41.77 14.69
CA ASN A 112 -2.13 42.10 13.89
C ASN A 112 -1.04 41.05 13.60
N LEU A 113 -0.80 40.71 12.31
CA LEU A 113 0.49 40.27 11.77
C LEU A 113 0.52 40.18 10.22
N ASP A 114 0.97 41.27 9.58
CA ASP A 114 1.50 41.28 8.21
C ASP A 114 2.69 40.30 8.07
N GLN A 115 2.41 39.05 7.68
CA GLN A 115 3.11 38.18 6.72
C GLN A 115 2.68 36.71 6.95
N PHE A 116 2.11 36.12 5.89
CA PHE A 116 1.38 34.84 5.82
C PHE A 116 0.18 34.72 6.76
N GLU A 117 -0.90 35.39 6.37
CA GLU A 117 -2.21 35.28 7.00
C GLU A 117 -3.13 34.34 6.21
N LEU A 118 -3.80 33.43 6.92
CA LEU A 118 -4.95 32.67 6.45
C LEU A 118 -6.15 33.64 6.40
N TYR A 119 -6.65 33.97 5.20
CA TYR A 119 -7.78 34.91 5.07
C TYR A 119 -9.14 34.21 5.20
N PHE A 120 -10.05 34.83 5.96
CA PHE A 120 -11.51 34.62 5.87
C PHE A 120 -12.16 35.88 5.34
N THR A 121 -12.81 35.80 4.17
CA THR A 121 -13.65 36.88 3.67
C THR A 121 -15.01 36.87 4.35
N ASP A 122 -15.09 37.53 5.50
CA ASP A 122 -16.34 38.18 5.90
C ASP A 122 -16.06 39.67 6.09
N GLY A 123 -16.58 40.49 5.16
CA GLY A 123 -16.55 41.95 5.29
C GLY A 123 -15.19 42.66 5.25
N GLY A 124 -14.11 42.02 4.77
CA GLY A 124 -12.92 42.73 4.29
C GLY A 124 -11.91 43.23 5.32
N ILE A 125 -11.84 42.66 6.54
CA ILE A 125 -10.80 43.02 7.53
C ILE A 125 -10.02 41.77 7.99
N PRO A 126 -8.71 41.64 7.71
CA PRO A 126 -7.86 40.55 8.18
C PRO A 126 -7.60 40.60 9.69
N ARG A 127 -7.56 39.44 10.37
CA ARG A 127 -7.15 39.29 11.79
C ARG A 127 -6.20 38.08 11.92
N PRO A 128 -5.17 38.11 12.79
CA PRO A 128 -4.19 37.02 12.94
C PRO A 128 -4.65 35.99 13.95
N LEU A 129 -4.35 34.72 13.64
CA LEU A 129 -4.66 33.62 14.53
C LEU A 129 -3.53 33.39 15.54
N ASN A 130 -3.90 33.11 16.79
CA ASN A 130 -3.06 32.29 17.66
C ASN A 130 -3.13 30.87 17.06
N THR A 131 -2.14 30.45 16.29
CA THR A 131 -2.12 29.08 15.72
C THR A 131 -0.94 28.30 16.28
N ASN A 132 -1.22 27.16 16.90
CA ASN A 132 -0.20 26.17 17.21
C ASN A 132 0.05 25.35 15.96
N ILE A 133 1.23 25.50 15.37
CA ILE A 133 1.68 24.77 14.18
C ILE A 133 2.65 23.69 14.64
N GLN A 134 2.34 22.43 14.36
CA GLN A 134 3.19 21.28 14.72
C GLN A 134 3.39 20.37 13.52
N ILE A 135 4.61 19.86 13.37
CA ILE A 135 4.94 18.85 12.36
C ILE A 135 5.23 17.57 13.11
N THR A 136 4.58 16.49 12.69
CA THR A 136 4.80 15.17 13.28
C THR A 136 4.76 14.11 12.18
N SER A 137 5.43 12.99 12.46
CA SER A 137 5.33 11.81 11.60
C SER A 137 3.94 11.17 11.77
N LYS A 138 3.46 10.46 10.75
CA LYS A 138 2.16 9.78 10.77
C LYS A 138 1.89 8.96 12.06
N PRO A 139 2.82 8.14 12.58
CA PRO A 139 2.61 7.41 13.85
C PRO A 139 2.44 8.32 15.07
N GLY A 140 3.07 9.50 15.07
CA GLY A 140 3.04 10.48 16.16
C GLY A 140 1.74 11.31 16.23
N LEU A 141 0.80 11.14 15.29
CA LEU A 141 -0.48 11.87 15.32
C LEU A 141 -1.31 11.55 16.57
N SER A 142 -1.32 10.27 16.96
CA SER A 142 -2.11 9.79 18.10
C SER A 142 -1.63 10.32 19.45
N SER A 143 -0.37 10.76 19.57
CA SER A 143 0.15 11.36 20.80
C SER A 143 -0.23 12.84 20.95
N ILE A 144 -0.61 13.52 19.86
CA ILE A 144 -1.10 14.90 19.88
C ILE A 144 -2.60 14.90 20.21
N ALA A 145 -3.39 14.16 19.43
CA ALA A 145 -4.82 13.95 19.69
C ALA A 145 -5.27 12.63 19.03
N SER A 146 -6.09 11.85 19.74
CA SER A 146 -6.53 10.53 19.26
C SER A 146 -7.31 10.59 17.94
N GLU A 147 -8.06 11.67 17.72
CA GLU A 147 -8.82 11.94 16.49
C GLU A 147 -7.93 12.07 15.25
N LEU A 148 -6.66 12.47 15.42
CA LEU A 148 -5.74 12.65 14.30
C LEU A 148 -5.24 11.32 13.73
N ASP A 149 -5.36 10.21 14.47
CA ASP A 149 -4.99 8.88 13.96
C ASP A 149 -5.80 8.48 12.71
N GLN A 150 -6.99 9.05 12.51
CA GLN A 150 -7.81 8.81 11.32
C GLN A 150 -7.19 9.34 10.01
N ILE A 151 -6.21 10.24 10.09
CA ILE A 151 -5.46 10.75 8.94
C ILE A 151 -4.59 9.64 8.31
N ARG A 152 -4.10 8.69 9.11
CA ARG A 152 -3.27 7.60 8.62
C ARG A 152 -4.08 6.70 7.69
N TYR A 153 -3.60 6.57 6.44
CA TYR A 153 -4.26 5.81 5.39
C TYR A 153 -5.69 6.29 5.07
N ALA A 154 -5.99 7.58 5.27
CA ALA A 154 -7.31 8.17 5.04
C ALA A 154 -7.82 8.07 3.59
N HIS A 155 -6.90 7.93 2.62
CA HIS A 155 -7.24 7.72 1.21
C HIS A 155 -7.78 6.31 0.92
N LEU A 156 -7.65 5.37 1.86
CA LEU A 156 -8.15 4.01 1.71
C LEU A 156 -9.56 3.88 2.31
N TRP A 157 -10.32 2.93 1.78
CA TRP A 157 -11.58 2.51 2.40
C TRP A 157 -11.34 2.03 3.84
N ALA A 158 -12.22 2.38 4.78
CA ALA A 158 -11.98 2.24 6.22
C ALA A 158 -11.52 0.84 6.67
N PRO A 159 -12.06 -0.30 6.19
CA PRO A 159 -11.55 -1.63 6.52
C PRO A 159 -10.13 -1.90 6.03
N ILE A 160 -9.74 -1.34 4.88
CA ILE A 160 -8.37 -1.45 4.34
C ILE A 160 -7.43 -0.55 5.13
N SER A 161 -7.84 0.67 5.48
CA SER A 161 -7.09 1.57 6.38
C SER A 161 -6.81 0.89 7.72
N TRP A 162 -7.84 0.30 8.34
CA TRP A 162 -7.69 -0.49 9.56
C TRP A 162 -6.67 -1.63 9.39
N LEU A 163 -6.75 -2.37 8.28
CA LEU A 163 -5.81 -3.45 8.00
C LEU A 163 -4.38 -2.94 7.80
N ALA A 164 -4.19 -1.79 7.14
CA ALA A 164 -2.87 -1.17 6.97
C ALA A 164 -2.24 -0.80 8.33
N LYS A 165 -3.04 -0.24 9.26
CA LYS A 165 -2.60 0.02 10.64
C LYS A 165 -2.19 -1.27 11.38
N VAL A 166 -2.93 -2.36 11.19
CA VAL A 166 -2.58 -3.68 11.75
C VAL A 166 -1.26 -4.20 11.16
N VAL A 167 -1.04 -4.02 9.85
CA VAL A 167 0.23 -4.39 9.21
C VAL A 167 1.39 -3.58 9.79
N GLU A 168 1.24 -2.26 9.88
CA GLU A 168 2.25 -1.38 10.48
C GLU A 168 2.58 -1.79 11.92
N LEU A 169 1.56 -2.01 12.76
CA LEU A 169 1.72 -2.48 14.13
C LEU A 169 2.48 -3.81 14.18
N SER A 170 2.14 -4.74 13.28
CA SER A 170 2.79 -6.05 13.20
C SER A 170 4.26 -5.92 12.82
N LEU A 171 4.59 -5.04 11.87
CA LEU A 171 5.99 -4.78 11.47
C LEU A 171 6.80 -4.16 12.60
N VAL A 172 6.24 -3.15 13.29
CA VAL A 172 6.87 -2.53 14.47
C VAL A 172 7.10 -3.57 15.57
N ALA A 173 6.11 -4.42 15.86
CA ALA A 173 6.22 -5.46 16.88
C ALA A 173 7.28 -6.52 16.52
N ILE A 174 7.34 -6.94 15.25
CA ILE A 174 8.35 -7.89 14.76
C ILE A 174 9.75 -7.29 14.87
N GLN A 175 9.94 -6.04 14.45
CA GLN A 175 11.22 -5.36 14.56
C GLN A 175 11.62 -5.20 16.03
N GLY A 176 10.75 -4.66 16.88
CA GLY A 176 11.08 -4.45 18.30
C GLY A 176 11.34 -5.73 19.10
N SER A 177 10.69 -6.85 18.75
CA SER A 177 10.74 -8.08 19.56
C SER A 177 11.63 -9.18 19.00
N LEU A 178 11.79 -9.27 17.68
CA LEU A 178 12.39 -10.45 17.01
C LEU A 178 13.60 -10.13 16.14
N THR A 179 13.76 -8.89 15.63
CA THR A 179 14.82 -8.59 14.65
C THR A 179 15.38 -7.18 14.78
N VAL A 180 16.71 -7.02 14.76
CA VAL A 180 17.33 -5.68 14.86
C VAL A 180 17.14 -4.82 13.58
N SER A 181 17.01 -5.43 12.40
CA SER A 181 16.91 -4.72 11.11
C SER A 181 15.48 -4.68 10.55
N TRP A 182 15.07 -3.53 10.01
CA TRP A 182 13.79 -3.35 9.33
C TRP A 182 13.62 -4.23 8.08
N GLY A 183 14.68 -4.47 7.31
CA GLY A 183 14.61 -5.37 6.16
C GLY A 183 14.38 -6.83 6.57
N ALA A 184 14.99 -7.25 7.68
CA ALA A 184 14.73 -8.56 8.28
C ALA A 184 13.30 -8.66 8.84
N ALA A 185 12.78 -7.59 9.45
CA ALA A 185 11.40 -7.52 9.91
C ALA A 185 10.40 -7.72 8.77
N VAL A 186 10.63 -7.08 7.61
CA VAL A 186 9.80 -7.26 6.41
C VAL A 186 9.89 -8.70 5.87
N ALA A 187 11.07 -9.31 5.90
CA ALA A 187 11.22 -10.70 5.47
C ALA A 187 10.48 -11.68 6.38
N LEU A 188 10.60 -11.51 7.71
CA LEU A 188 9.89 -12.32 8.68
C LEU A 188 8.37 -12.10 8.60
N PHE A 189 7.93 -10.85 8.47
CA PHE A 189 6.53 -10.51 8.22
C PHE A 189 5.99 -11.21 6.97
N SER A 190 6.76 -11.23 5.87
CA SER A 190 6.36 -11.92 4.62
C SER A 190 6.12 -13.42 4.85
N VAL A 191 6.98 -14.08 5.63
CA VAL A 191 6.84 -15.49 5.99
C VAL A 191 5.60 -15.70 6.86
N LEU A 192 5.44 -14.92 7.93
CA LEU A 192 4.32 -15.04 8.86
C LEU A 192 2.98 -14.81 8.15
N LEU A 193 2.89 -13.76 7.34
CA LEU A 193 1.69 -13.46 6.57
C LEU A 193 1.38 -14.60 5.59
N LYS A 194 2.39 -15.20 4.96
CA LYS A 194 2.19 -16.37 4.08
C LYS A 194 1.65 -17.58 4.84
N LEU A 195 2.13 -17.82 6.05
CA LEU A 195 1.65 -18.91 6.91
C LEU A 195 0.18 -18.68 7.32
N VAL A 196 -0.18 -17.45 7.69
CA VAL A 196 -1.58 -17.09 8.01
C VAL A 196 -2.49 -17.28 6.80
N LEU A 197 -2.01 -16.93 5.60
CA LEU A 197 -2.76 -17.07 4.34
C LEU A 197 -2.66 -18.45 3.68
N LEU A 198 -1.93 -19.39 4.30
CA LEU A 198 -1.75 -20.73 3.76
C LEU A 198 -3.08 -21.46 3.48
N PRO A 199 -4.11 -21.42 4.36
CA PRO A 199 -5.39 -22.07 4.10
C PRO A 199 -6.08 -21.53 2.85
N VAL A 200 -6.03 -20.20 2.65
CA VAL A 200 -6.58 -19.53 1.47
C VAL A 200 -5.83 -19.96 0.21
N GLY A 201 -4.50 -20.06 0.29
CA GLY A 201 -3.68 -20.53 -0.83
C GLY A 201 -3.97 -21.99 -1.20
N VAL A 202 -4.11 -22.88 -0.21
CA VAL A 202 -4.49 -24.28 -0.42
C VAL A 202 -5.86 -24.37 -1.09
N MET A 203 -6.86 -23.63 -0.58
CA MET A 203 -8.21 -23.57 -1.17
C MET A 203 -8.16 -23.11 -2.63
N THR A 204 -7.39 -22.06 -2.91
CA THR A 204 -7.24 -21.50 -4.27
C THR A 204 -6.66 -22.53 -5.24
N VAL A 205 -5.61 -23.26 -4.83
CA VAL A 205 -5.01 -24.34 -5.62
C VAL A 205 -6.03 -25.45 -5.89
N HIS A 206 -6.82 -25.84 -4.89
CA HIS A 206 -7.88 -26.85 -5.08
C HIS A 206 -8.93 -26.38 -6.10
N PHE A 207 -9.37 -25.12 -6.04
CA PHE A 207 -10.29 -24.59 -7.04
C PHE A 207 -9.67 -24.55 -8.43
N GLN A 208 -8.42 -24.13 -8.57
CA GLN A 208 -7.73 -24.09 -9.85
C GLN A 208 -7.60 -25.48 -10.48
N ARG A 209 -7.25 -26.51 -9.69
CA ARG A 209 -7.19 -27.90 -10.19
C ARG A 209 -8.55 -28.38 -10.68
N ARG A 210 -9.61 -28.17 -9.88
CA ARG A 210 -10.97 -28.62 -10.25
C ARG A 210 -11.51 -27.91 -11.48
N VAL A 211 -11.22 -26.61 -11.62
CA VAL A 211 -11.52 -25.85 -12.85
C VAL A 211 -10.75 -26.40 -14.04
N SER A 212 -9.45 -26.65 -13.90
CA SER A 212 -8.63 -27.18 -15.00
C SER A 212 -9.13 -28.57 -15.46
N GLN A 213 -9.54 -29.43 -14.54
CA GLN A 213 -10.14 -30.74 -14.86
C GLN A 213 -11.44 -30.60 -15.65
N ILE A 214 -12.35 -29.74 -15.20
CA ILE A 214 -13.64 -29.53 -15.88
C ILE A 214 -13.43 -28.88 -17.25
N GLN A 215 -12.54 -27.91 -17.36
CA GLN A 215 -12.19 -27.30 -18.64
C GLN A 215 -11.61 -28.31 -19.62
N ALA A 216 -10.76 -29.23 -19.16
CA ALA A 216 -10.21 -30.29 -20.01
C ALA A 216 -11.30 -31.23 -20.54
N GLN A 217 -12.29 -31.58 -19.73
CA GLN A 217 -13.44 -32.40 -20.14
C GLN A 217 -14.35 -31.67 -21.13
N LEU A 218 -14.53 -30.36 -20.92
CA LEU A 218 -15.45 -29.55 -21.72
C LEU A 218 -14.85 -29.10 -23.05
N ALA A 219 -13.53 -28.88 -23.10
CA ALA A 219 -12.79 -28.40 -24.27
C ALA A 219 -13.15 -29.06 -25.62
N PRO A 220 -13.21 -30.40 -25.76
CA PRO A 220 -13.55 -31.02 -27.05
C PRO A 220 -14.97 -30.65 -27.51
N LYS A 221 -15.95 -30.68 -26.59
CA LYS A 221 -17.34 -30.37 -26.91
C LYS A 221 -17.53 -28.89 -27.27
N LEU A 222 -16.81 -27.98 -26.61
CA LEU A 222 -16.84 -26.55 -26.99
C LEU A 222 -16.20 -26.31 -28.35
N ALA A 223 -15.12 -27.02 -28.68
CA ALA A 223 -14.46 -26.91 -29.98
C ALA A 223 -15.38 -27.38 -31.11
N GLU A 224 -16.08 -28.50 -30.93
CA GLU A 224 -17.07 -29.01 -31.88
C GLU A 224 -18.23 -28.02 -32.07
N ILE A 225 -18.80 -27.50 -30.98
CA ILE A 225 -19.90 -26.52 -31.06
C ILE A 225 -19.47 -25.28 -31.86
N LYS A 226 -18.25 -24.80 -31.63
CA LYS A 226 -17.71 -23.61 -32.29
C LYS A 226 -17.45 -23.81 -33.79
N VAL A 227 -17.23 -25.04 -34.24
CA VAL A 227 -17.02 -25.35 -35.66
C VAL A 227 -18.36 -25.55 -36.38
N ASN A 228 -19.34 -26.14 -35.69
CA ASN A 228 -20.57 -26.62 -36.33
C ASN A 228 -21.77 -25.66 -36.20
N TYR A 229 -21.73 -24.70 -35.27
CA TYR A 229 -22.87 -23.84 -34.96
C TYR A 229 -22.45 -22.39 -34.74
N ASP A 230 -23.37 -21.46 -35.07
CA ASP A 230 -23.17 -20.02 -34.92
C ASP A 230 -24.34 -19.33 -34.22
N GLY A 231 -24.13 -18.07 -33.81
CA GLY A 231 -25.16 -17.20 -33.25
C GLY A 231 -25.77 -17.72 -31.94
N GLU A 232 -27.10 -17.57 -31.82
CA GLU A 232 -27.85 -17.96 -30.62
C GLU A 232 -27.82 -19.48 -30.37
N GLU A 233 -27.81 -20.28 -31.44
CA GLU A 233 -27.78 -21.74 -31.33
C GLU A 233 -26.46 -22.22 -30.71
N ALA A 234 -25.33 -21.65 -31.15
CA ALA A 234 -24.04 -21.90 -30.52
C ALA A 234 -24.05 -21.52 -29.04
N HIS A 235 -24.58 -20.35 -28.68
CA HIS A 235 -24.67 -19.90 -27.30
C HIS A 235 -25.48 -20.87 -26.43
N ASN A 236 -26.65 -21.29 -26.89
CA ASN A 236 -27.52 -22.22 -26.17
C ASN A 236 -26.86 -23.60 -25.99
N ARG A 237 -26.18 -24.11 -27.04
CA ARG A 237 -25.43 -25.37 -26.94
C ARG A 237 -24.23 -25.26 -26.02
N LEU A 238 -23.51 -24.15 -26.02
CA LEU A 238 -22.41 -23.89 -25.08
C LEU A 238 -22.94 -23.94 -23.64
N MET A 239 -24.06 -23.26 -23.34
CA MET A 239 -24.67 -23.30 -22.01
C MET A 239 -25.14 -24.71 -21.61
N ALA A 240 -25.76 -25.45 -22.53
CA ALA A 240 -26.18 -26.82 -22.30
C ALA A 240 -24.99 -27.74 -21.97
N ALA A 241 -23.89 -27.62 -22.71
CA ALA A 241 -22.67 -28.39 -22.46
C ALA A 241 -22.08 -28.14 -21.06
N HIS A 242 -22.13 -26.90 -20.56
CA HIS A 242 -21.73 -26.61 -19.17
C HIS A 242 -22.69 -27.25 -18.15
N LYS A 243 -24.01 -27.16 -18.41
CA LYS A 243 -25.05 -27.71 -17.52
C LYS A 243 -24.99 -29.23 -17.41
N GLU A 244 -24.64 -29.94 -18.48
CA GLU A 244 -24.45 -31.39 -18.46
C GLU A 244 -23.36 -31.84 -17.47
N LEU A 245 -22.30 -31.05 -17.31
CA LEU A 245 -21.25 -31.30 -16.29
C LEU A 245 -21.58 -30.70 -14.92
N GLY A 246 -22.81 -30.20 -14.73
CA GLY A 246 -23.27 -29.58 -13.48
C GLY A 246 -22.53 -28.30 -13.12
N VAL A 247 -21.96 -27.60 -14.10
CA VAL A 247 -21.18 -26.36 -13.89
C VAL A 247 -21.81 -25.17 -14.60
N SER A 248 -21.61 -23.97 -14.07
CA SER A 248 -21.98 -22.74 -14.75
C SER A 248 -20.86 -22.28 -15.70
N PRO A 249 -21.15 -21.43 -16.72
CA PRO A 249 -20.12 -20.80 -17.54
C PRO A 249 -19.08 -20.00 -16.73
N PHE A 250 -19.49 -19.45 -15.59
CA PHE A 250 -18.62 -18.70 -14.67
C PHE A 250 -17.81 -19.58 -13.72
N TYR A 251 -17.92 -20.91 -13.82
CA TYR A 251 -17.16 -21.83 -12.98
C TYR A 251 -15.64 -21.62 -13.13
N ALA A 252 -15.19 -21.19 -14.30
CA ALA A 252 -13.80 -20.82 -14.57
C ALA A 252 -13.27 -19.67 -13.68
N LEU A 253 -14.16 -18.81 -13.17
CA LEU A 253 -13.82 -17.68 -12.30
C LEU A 253 -13.71 -18.08 -10.83
N LYS A 254 -14.10 -19.31 -10.46
CA LYS A 254 -14.04 -19.81 -9.07
C LYS A 254 -12.68 -19.60 -8.39
N PRO A 255 -11.51 -19.77 -9.06
CA PRO A 255 -10.21 -19.53 -8.44
C PRO A 255 -9.98 -18.05 -8.07
N MET A 256 -10.69 -17.11 -8.70
CA MET A 256 -10.59 -15.68 -8.39
C MET A 256 -11.09 -15.33 -6.98
N TRP A 257 -11.88 -16.21 -6.34
CA TRP A 257 -12.29 -16.05 -4.93
C TRP A 257 -11.13 -15.90 -3.98
N GLY A 258 -10.02 -16.63 -4.20
CA GLY A 258 -8.80 -16.46 -3.41
C GLY A 258 -8.20 -15.06 -3.57
N SER A 259 -8.20 -14.54 -4.79
CA SER A 259 -7.69 -13.20 -5.10
C SER A 259 -8.49 -12.10 -4.42
N PHE A 260 -9.82 -12.24 -4.26
CA PHE A 260 -10.63 -11.23 -3.56
C PHE A 260 -10.28 -11.09 -2.07
N ILE A 261 -9.74 -12.13 -1.45
CA ILE A 261 -9.24 -12.05 -0.06
C ILE A 261 -7.82 -11.48 -0.05
N GLN A 262 -6.99 -11.90 -1.00
CA GLN A 262 -5.57 -11.53 -1.02
C GLN A 262 -5.33 -10.08 -1.48
N ILE A 263 -6.12 -9.55 -2.41
CA ILE A 263 -5.96 -8.18 -2.95
C ILE A 263 -6.13 -7.10 -1.87
N PRO A 264 -7.18 -7.08 -1.02
CA PRO A 264 -7.29 -6.10 0.06
C PRO A 264 -6.12 -6.13 1.04
N ILE A 265 -5.62 -7.34 1.36
CA ILE A 265 -4.45 -7.53 2.23
C ILE A 265 -3.21 -6.96 1.55
N LEU A 266 -3.04 -7.22 0.25
CA LEU A 266 -1.95 -6.67 -0.52
C LEU A 266 -1.97 -5.14 -0.52
N ILE A 267 -3.14 -4.53 -0.77
CA ILE A 267 -3.31 -3.07 -0.75
C ILE A 267 -2.92 -2.51 0.62
N ALA A 268 -3.41 -3.13 1.70
CA ALA A 268 -3.07 -2.70 3.05
C ALA A 268 -1.55 -2.79 3.34
N VAL A 269 -0.92 -3.91 2.98
CA VAL A 269 0.53 -4.07 3.16
C VAL A 269 1.32 -3.05 2.34
N PHE A 270 0.96 -2.83 1.08
CA PHE A 270 1.66 -1.91 0.20
C PHE A 270 1.58 -0.46 0.68
N ASN A 271 0.41 -0.03 1.16
CA ASN A 271 0.27 1.32 1.71
C ASN A 271 1.04 1.45 3.03
N ALA A 272 0.99 0.45 3.91
CA ALA A 272 1.78 0.46 5.14
C ALA A 272 3.29 0.57 4.85
N LEU A 273 3.80 -0.30 3.98
CA LEU A 273 5.22 -0.27 3.60
C LEU A 273 5.64 1.04 2.91
N GLY A 274 4.74 1.65 2.15
CA GLY A 274 5.02 2.89 1.42
C GLY A 274 5.02 4.16 2.28
N GLU A 275 4.23 4.19 3.36
CA GLU A 275 3.97 5.39 4.16
C GLU A 275 4.56 5.34 5.58
N MET A 276 5.25 4.26 5.94
CA MET A 276 5.92 4.13 7.22
C MET A 276 7.24 4.92 7.26
N PRO A 277 7.36 5.97 8.11
CA PRO A 277 8.58 6.76 8.24
C PRO A 277 9.77 5.97 8.81
N GLN A 278 9.51 4.86 9.50
CA GLN A 278 10.54 4.05 10.14
C GLN A 278 11.50 3.39 9.14
N PHE A 279 11.13 3.31 7.86
CA PHE A 279 12.00 2.76 6.80
C PHE A 279 13.04 3.76 6.29
N VAL A 280 12.86 5.06 6.56
CA VAL A 280 13.79 6.11 6.08
C VAL A 280 15.17 5.92 6.72
N GLY A 281 16.20 5.97 5.88
CA GLY A 281 17.60 5.79 6.30
C GLY A 281 17.96 4.38 6.73
N GLN A 282 17.05 3.40 6.60
CA GLN A 282 17.30 2.02 6.99
C GLN A 282 17.85 1.23 5.79
N SER A 283 19.04 0.64 5.97
CA SER A 283 19.68 -0.18 4.94
C SER A 283 19.41 -1.67 5.12
N PHE A 284 19.44 -2.41 4.01
CA PHE A 284 19.32 -3.87 4.02
C PHE A 284 19.96 -4.49 2.77
N LEU A 285 20.92 -5.41 2.95
CA LEU A 285 21.71 -5.98 1.85
C LEU A 285 22.42 -4.88 1.05
N TRP A 286 22.14 -4.74 -0.25
CA TRP A 286 22.65 -3.66 -1.10
C TRP A 286 21.76 -2.40 -1.11
N ILE A 287 20.60 -2.46 -0.46
CA ILE A 287 19.64 -1.35 -0.43
C ILE A 287 20.12 -0.33 0.61
N GLY A 288 20.43 0.88 0.16
CA GLY A 288 20.89 1.97 1.02
C GLY A 288 19.79 2.56 1.90
N ASP A 289 18.57 2.67 1.37
CA ASP A 289 17.40 3.18 2.06
C ASP A 289 16.14 2.42 1.62
N LEU A 290 15.46 1.77 2.58
CA LEU A 290 14.26 0.98 2.34
C LEU A 290 13.06 1.83 1.88
N ALA A 291 13.02 3.12 2.24
CA ALA A 291 11.92 4.02 1.90
C ALA A 291 11.97 4.55 0.45
N TYR A 292 13.08 4.35 -0.28
CA TYR A 292 13.25 4.83 -1.66
C TYR A 292 13.62 3.69 -2.61
N PRO A 293 13.57 3.88 -3.94
CA PRO A 293 14.04 2.86 -4.89
C PRO A 293 15.51 2.47 -4.65
N ASP A 294 15.89 1.22 -4.93
CA ASP A 294 17.24 0.70 -4.65
C ASP A 294 18.25 1.10 -5.75
N VAL A 295 18.58 2.39 -5.78
CA VAL A 295 19.42 2.99 -6.83
C VAL A 295 20.85 2.45 -6.78
N ILE A 296 21.26 1.73 -7.83
CA ILE A 296 22.63 1.25 -8.05
C ILE A 296 23.39 2.07 -9.10
N GLY A 297 22.70 2.96 -9.81
CA GLY A 297 23.31 3.81 -10.84
C GLY A 297 22.32 4.85 -11.37
N TYR A 298 22.84 5.79 -12.15
CA TYR A 298 22.06 6.87 -12.74
C TYR A 298 22.17 6.86 -14.26
N LEU A 299 21.08 7.24 -14.92
CA LEU A 299 21.02 7.46 -16.35
C LEU A 299 21.24 8.95 -16.66
N PRO A 300 21.85 9.29 -17.81
CA PRO A 300 22.09 10.67 -18.21
C PRO A 300 20.79 11.44 -18.53
N LEU A 301 19.70 10.73 -18.85
CA LEU A 301 18.39 11.32 -19.14
C LEU A 301 17.29 10.51 -18.41
N PRO A 302 16.26 11.18 -17.87
CA PRO A 302 15.13 10.49 -17.26
C PRO A 302 14.29 9.79 -18.34
N ILE A 303 13.99 8.52 -18.11
CA ILE A 303 13.07 7.75 -18.95
C ILE A 303 11.65 7.92 -18.40
N PRO A 304 10.64 8.20 -19.25
CA PRO A 304 9.25 8.24 -18.81
C PRO A 304 8.88 6.98 -18.03
N MET A 305 8.17 7.13 -16.92
CA MET A 305 7.80 6.09 -15.94
C MET A 305 8.91 5.52 -15.05
N PHE A 306 10.17 5.44 -15.52
CA PHE A 306 11.27 4.81 -14.79
C PHE A 306 12.17 5.82 -14.05
N GLY A 307 12.14 7.09 -14.47
CA GLY A 307 13.02 8.13 -13.93
C GLY A 307 14.45 8.02 -14.48
N ASN A 308 15.39 8.60 -13.75
CA ASN A 308 16.82 8.62 -14.10
C ASN A 308 17.66 7.64 -13.27
N THR A 309 17.03 6.71 -12.55
CA THR A 309 17.70 5.77 -11.64
C THR A 309 17.65 4.35 -12.16
N ILE A 310 18.75 3.61 -11.99
CA ILE A 310 18.85 2.17 -12.25
C ILE A 310 18.66 1.45 -10.91
N SER A 311 17.58 0.69 -10.79
CA SER A 311 17.23 -0.07 -9.58
C SER A 311 17.40 -1.56 -9.80
N LEU A 312 18.04 -2.29 -8.87
CA LEU A 312 18.37 -3.71 -9.05
C LEU A 312 17.22 -4.65 -8.66
N LEU A 313 16.50 -4.31 -7.60
CA LEU A 313 15.49 -5.17 -6.99
C LEU A 313 14.31 -5.49 -7.92
N PRO A 314 13.80 -4.58 -8.78
CA PRO A 314 12.79 -4.92 -9.77
C PRO A 314 13.25 -6.00 -10.77
N PHE A 315 14.54 -6.06 -11.11
CA PHE A 315 15.08 -7.13 -11.96
C PHE A 315 15.10 -8.46 -11.23
N ILE A 316 15.51 -8.49 -9.96
CA ILE A 316 15.49 -9.69 -9.11
C ILE A 316 14.05 -10.20 -8.92
N MET A 317 13.12 -9.30 -8.60
CA MET A 317 11.69 -9.57 -8.52
C MET A 317 11.17 -10.24 -9.81
N THR A 318 11.57 -9.70 -10.96
CA THR A 318 11.17 -10.23 -12.27
C THR A 318 11.79 -11.60 -12.52
N ALA A 319 13.07 -11.79 -12.20
CA ALA A 319 13.75 -13.08 -12.33
C ALA A 319 13.07 -14.17 -11.50
N VAL A 320 12.66 -13.87 -10.25
CA VAL A 320 11.89 -14.79 -9.39
C VAL A 320 10.55 -15.15 -10.06
N THR A 321 9.86 -14.15 -10.62
CA THR A 321 8.56 -14.35 -11.29
C THR A 321 8.70 -15.17 -12.58
N LEU A 322 9.75 -14.93 -13.36
CA LEU A 322 10.06 -15.69 -14.57
C LEU A 322 10.43 -17.13 -14.24
N TYR A 323 11.24 -17.34 -13.19
CA TYR A 323 11.55 -18.68 -12.69
C TYR A 323 10.28 -19.45 -12.33
N SER A 324 9.38 -18.83 -11.57
CA SER A 324 8.07 -19.38 -11.22
C SER A 324 7.25 -19.78 -12.46
N THR A 325 7.27 -18.95 -13.50
CA THR A 325 6.59 -19.21 -14.78
C THR A 325 7.21 -20.38 -15.55
N VAL A 326 8.54 -20.53 -15.53
CA VAL A 326 9.24 -21.64 -16.20
C VAL A 326 8.85 -22.97 -15.57
N ILE A 327 8.86 -23.04 -14.24
CA ILE A 327 8.51 -24.26 -13.50
C ILE A 327 7.01 -24.51 -13.39
N PHE A 328 6.17 -23.53 -13.75
CA PHE A 328 4.72 -23.67 -13.75
C PHE A 328 4.29 -24.84 -14.65
N ARG A 329 3.45 -25.72 -14.08
CA ARG A 329 2.90 -26.90 -14.74
C ARG A 329 1.41 -26.99 -14.43
N ASN A 330 0.63 -27.35 -15.43
CA ASN A 330 -0.78 -27.70 -15.28
C ASN A 330 -1.02 -29.05 -15.96
N ARG A 331 -1.24 -30.11 -15.16
CA ARG A 331 -1.36 -31.49 -15.66
C ARG A 331 -2.61 -31.73 -16.50
N TYR A 332 -3.64 -30.91 -16.34
CA TYR A 332 -4.92 -31.04 -17.03
C TYR A 332 -5.00 -30.15 -18.28
N ALA A 333 -4.07 -29.21 -18.46
CA ALA A 333 -4.03 -28.33 -19.61
C ALA A 333 -3.43 -29.04 -20.84
N SER A 334 -3.99 -28.79 -22.02
CA SER A 334 -3.37 -29.18 -23.29
C SER A 334 -2.05 -28.41 -23.51
N LYS A 335 -1.21 -28.86 -24.45
CA LYS A 335 0.06 -28.19 -24.76
C LYS A 335 -0.13 -26.72 -25.17
N ASP A 336 -1.16 -26.44 -25.96
CA ASP A 336 -1.45 -25.08 -26.42
C ASP A 336 -2.06 -24.21 -25.31
N GLU A 337 -2.92 -24.80 -24.47
CA GLU A 337 -3.46 -24.16 -23.27
C GLU A 337 -2.33 -23.76 -22.30
N LEU A 338 -1.39 -24.66 -22.04
CA LEU A 338 -0.23 -24.41 -21.19
C LEU A 338 0.69 -23.33 -21.78
N ARG A 339 0.92 -23.36 -23.11
CA ARG A 339 1.69 -22.32 -23.80
C ARG A 339 1.01 -20.96 -23.66
N ARG A 340 -0.31 -20.89 -23.81
CA ARG A 340 -1.11 -19.67 -23.61
C ARG A 340 -1.00 -19.15 -22.17
N GLN A 341 -1.13 -20.03 -21.18
CA GLN A 341 -0.98 -19.69 -19.77
C GLN A 341 0.42 -19.11 -19.47
N LYS A 342 1.49 -19.75 -19.95
CA LYS A 342 2.86 -19.25 -19.77
C LYS A 342 3.09 -17.89 -20.45
N ARG A 343 2.57 -17.70 -21.66
CA ARG A 343 2.64 -16.39 -22.35
C ARG A 343 1.99 -15.29 -21.53
N ASN A 344 0.81 -15.57 -20.95
CA ASN A 344 0.11 -14.61 -20.10
C ASN A 344 0.91 -14.30 -18.83
N LEU A 345 1.55 -15.30 -18.22
CA LEU A 345 2.42 -15.11 -17.05
C LEU A 345 3.68 -14.29 -17.39
N TYR A 346 4.31 -14.51 -18.55
CA TYR A 346 5.43 -13.69 -19.02
C TYR A 346 5.02 -12.23 -19.26
N PHE A 347 3.87 -12.03 -19.90
CA PHE A 347 3.31 -10.68 -20.08
C PHE A 347 3.06 -10.01 -18.73
N MET A 348 2.46 -10.74 -17.79
CA MET A 348 2.20 -10.24 -16.43
C MET A 348 3.50 -9.87 -15.70
N ALA A 349 4.56 -10.67 -15.83
CA ALA A 349 5.86 -10.36 -15.26
C ALA A 349 6.45 -9.06 -15.83
N ALA A 350 6.33 -8.83 -17.14
CA ALA A 350 6.75 -7.58 -17.77
C ALA A 350 5.93 -6.38 -17.28
N VAL A 351 4.61 -6.53 -17.16
CA VAL A 351 3.74 -5.48 -16.60
C VAL A 351 4.12 -5.16 -15.17
N PHE A 352 4.35 -6.17 -14.32
CA PHE A 352 4.76 -5.96 -12.93
C PHE A 352 6.14 -5.33 -12.79
N PHE A 353 7.08 -5.64 -13.70
CA PHE A 353 8.36 -4.96 -13.74
C PHE A 353 8.17 -3.44 -13.94
N ILE A 354 7.41 -3.05 -14.97
CA ILE A 354 7.13 -1.64 -15.27
C ILE A 354 6.37 -0.99 -14.10
N LEU A 355 5.42 -1.70 -13.51
CA LEU A 355 4.61 -1.23 -12.39
C LEU A 355 5.45 -0.94 -11.15
N PHE A 356 6.29 -1.89 -10.72
CA PHE A 356 7.01 -1.82 -9.46
C PHE A 356 8.36 -1.11 -9.54
N TYR A 357 8.88 -0.85 -10.74
CA TYR A 357 10.17 -0.21 -10.90
C TYR A 357 10.33 1.10 -10.12
N PRO A 358 9.37 2.06 -10.14
CA PRO A 358 9.55 3.33 -9.45
C PRO A 358 9.16 3.28 -7.96
N PHE A 359 8.75 2.14 -7.42
CA PHE A 359 8.27 2.06 -6.03
C PHE A 359 9.42 1.96 -5.02
N PRO A 360 9.19 2.37 -3.74
CA PRO A 360 10.11 2.13 -2.63
C PRO A 360 10.65 0.69 -2.57
N ALA A 361 11.94 0.54 -2.29
CA ALA A 361 12.62 -0.75 -2.26
C ALA A 361 11.96 -1.73 -1.28
N VAL A 362 11.47 -1.25 -0.13
CA VAL A 362 10.76 -2.08 0.85
C VAL A 362 9.52 -2.78 0.27
N MET A 363 8.78 -2.10 -0.62
CA MET A 363 7.58 -2.64 -1.26
C MET A 363 7.96 -3.72 -2.28
N VAL A 364 9.00 -3.47 -3.08
CA VAL A 364 9.51 -4.41 -4.06
C VAL A 364 10.16 -5.63 -3.38
N LEU A 365 10.83 -5.42 -2.24
CA LEU A 365 11.42 -6.48 -1.41
C LEU A 365 10.33 -7.43 -0.91
N TYR A 366 9.29 -6.88 -0.28
CA TYR A 366 8.13 -7.65 0.17
C TYR A 366 7.49 -8.45 -0.97
N TRP A 367 7.28 -7.81 -2.13
CA TRP A 367 6.69 -8.50 -3.28
C TRP A 367 7.56 -9.64 -3.80
N THR A 368 8.87 -9.41 -3.89
CA THR A 368 9.85 -10.42 -4.29
C THR A 368 9.82 -11.63 -3.34
N LEU A 369 9.85 -11.38 -2.03
CA LEU A 369 9.77 -12.43 -1.01
C LEU A 369 8.42 -13.15 -1.06
N SER A 370 7.31 -12.42 -1.20
CA SER A 370 5.97 -12.99 -1.32
C SER A 370 5.84 -13.92 -2.53
N ASN A 371 6.41 -13.55 -3.68
CA ASN A 371 6.44 -14.37 -4.89
C ASN A 371 7.34 -15.59 -4.75
N ALA A 372 8.51 -15.43 -4.12
CA ALA A 372 9.40 -16.56 -3.82
C ALA A 372 8.71 -17.57 -2.89
N LEU A 373 8.12 -17.09 -1.79
CA LEU A 373 7.37 -17.92 -0.85
C LEU A 373 6.14 -18.57 -1.51
N HIS A 374 5.44 -17.84 -2.39
CA HIS A 374 4.35 -18.42 -3.15
C HIS A 374 4.82 -19.56 -4.05
N THR A 375 5.95 -19.37 -4.71
CA THR A 375 6.54 -20.38 -5.59
C THR A 375 6.93 -21.63 -4.81
N ILE A 376 7.57 -21.46 -3.65
CA ILE A 376 7.89 -22.56 -2.72
C ILE A 376 6.62 -23.27 -2.27
N GLN A 377 5.59 -22.52 -1.86
CA GLN A 377 4.30 -23.09 -1.45
C GLN A 377 3.66 -23.92 -2.58
N GLN A 378 3.65 -23.43 -3.82
CA GLN A 378 3.09 -24.17 -4.95
C GLN A 378 3.83 -25.49 -5.21
N GLN A 379 5.15 -25.51 -5.05
CA GLN A 379 5.96 -26.73 -5.18
C GLN A 379 5.62 -27.74 -4.07
N ILE A 380 5.49 -27.28 -2.82
CA ILE A 380 5.15 -28.13 -1.67
C ILE A 380 3.75 -28.75 -1.82
N ILE A 381 2.76 -27.93 -2.21
CA ILE A 381 1.36 -28.37 -2.40
C ILE A 381 1.21 -29.26 -3.67
N LYS A 382 2.26 -29.35 -4.52
CA LYS A 382 2.36 -30.15 -5.74
C LYS A 382 1.16 -29.99 -6.68
N ILE A 383 1.03 -28.84 -7.34
CA ILE A 383 0.01 -28.58 -8.38
C ILE A 383 -0.11 -29.73 -9.39
#